data_AF-T1GEP1-F1
#
_entry.id   AF-T1GEP1-F1
#
_cell.length_a   1.000
_cell.length_b   1.000
_cell.length_c   1.000
_cell.angle_alpha   90.00
_cell.angle_beta   90.00
_cell.angle_gamma   90.00
#
_symmetry.space_group_name_H-M   'P 1'
#
loop_
_entity.id
_entity.type
_entity.pdbx_description
1 polymer ?
#
loop_
_entity_poly.entity_id
_entity_poly.type
_entity_poly.pdbx_seq_one_letter_code
_entity_poly.pdbx_strand_id
1 'polypeptide(L)'
;MVRNACKVYLRFSAEQAMADRLEPGEKLTDNDLRNLFFGNYMEPDAEPKYYDEVENYEKLEKVMLYYLKDYNEFSSAPMDLVLFRFAVDHISRVSRVLQMPRGNILMVGMGGSGRRSAAKLAASIAETKLMTVEITKTYSMNEWREDIRKILMTAGMNLNHTVFLFSDSQGKQQKHQEK
;
A
#
# COMPACT_ATOMS: atom_id res chain seq x y z
N MET A 1 -1.89 -4.36 22.25
CA MET A 1 -0.74 -4.96 21.53
C MET A 1 0.41 -3.98 21.36
N VAL A 2 0.18 -2.78 20.79
CA VAL A 2 1.21 -1.74 20.56
C VAL A 2 1.94 -1.32 21.84
N ARG A 3 1.21 -0.97 22.91
CA ARG A 3 1.83 -0.58 24.21
C ARG A 3 2.77 -1.64 24.78
N ASN A 4 2.38 -2.91 24.68
CA ASN A 4 3.22 -4.03 25.12
C ASN A 4 4.47 -4.16 24.22
N ALA A 5 4.29 -4.05 22.91
CA ALA A 5 5.39 -4.11 21.96
C ALA A 5 6.42 -2.99 22.16
N CYS A 6 5.97 -1.74 22.42
CA CYS A 6 6.87 -0.63 22.74
C CYS A 6 7.72 -0.94 23.98
N LYS A 7 7.09 -1.40 25.06
CA LYS A 7 7.81 -1.72 26.31
C LYS A 7 8.80 -2.88 26.14
N VAL A 8 8.36 -3.96 25.49
CA VAL A 8 9.14 -5.19 25.38
C VAL A 8 10.26 -5.08 24.35
N TYR A 9 10.00 -4.47 23.20
CA TYR A 9 10.93 -4.48 22.06
C TYR A 9 11.64 -3.14 21.82
N LEU A 10 11.00 -2.02 22.14
CA LEU A 10 11.53 -0.67 21.85
C LEU A 10 12.13 0.02 23.08
N ARG A 11 12.00 -0.58 24.27
CA ARG A 11 12.54 -0.07 25.55
C ARG A 11 12.01 1.32 25.95
N PHE A 12 10.84 1.71 25.44
CA PHE A 12 10.11 2.91 25.86
C PHE A 12 8.60 2.65 25.88
N SER A 13 7.83 3.49 26.58
CA SER A 13 6.37 3.41 26.61
C SER A 13 5.73 4.15 25.42
N ALA A 14 4.55 3.71 24.98
CA ALA A 14 3.85 4.40 23.88
C ALA A 14 3.53 5.86 24.23
N GLU A 15 3.31 6.16 25.52
CA GLU A 15 3.11 7.51 26.04
C GLU A 15 4.39 8.35 25.91
N GLN A 16 5.57 7.78 26.19
CA GLN A 16 6.84 8.47 25.97
C GLN A 16 7.08 8.78 24.49
N ALA A 17 6.68 7.89 23.58
CA ALA A 17 6.81 8.10 22.14
C ALA A 17 5.84 9.16 21.58
N MET A 18 4.73 9.40 22.28
CA MET A 18 3.67 10.32 21.88
C MET A 18 3.66 11.59 22.75
N ALA A 19 4.65 11.78 23.63
CA ALA A 19 4.65 12.83 24.64
C ALA A 19 4.53 14.23 24.02
N ASP A 20 5.22 14.47 22.91
CA ASP A 20 5.19 15.75 22.19
C ASP A 20 3.86 16.00 21.44
N ARG A 21 2.94 15.03 21.45
CA ARG A 21 1.68 15.03 20.70
C ARG A 21 0.46 14.98 21.62
N LEU A 22 0.67 14.94 22.93
CA LEU A 22 -0.38 14.88 23.94
C LEU A 22 -0.33 16.17 24.76
N GLU A 23 -1.50 16.73 25.02
CA GLU A 23 -1.58 17.88 25.93
C GLU A 23 -1.22 17.46 27.38
N PRO A 24 -0.71 18.38 28.21
CA PRO A 24 -0.37 18.07 29.59
C PRO A 24 -1.56 17.47 30.36
N GLY A 25 -1.42 16.22 30.81
CA GLY A 25 -2.47 15.50 31.55
C GLY A 25 -3.44 14.69 30.66
N GLU A 26 -3.30 14.80 29.34
CA GLU A 26 -4.03 13.96 28.40
C GLU A 26 -3.52 12.52 28.45
N LYS A 27 -4.45 11.56 28.35
CA LYS A 27 -4.12 10.14 28.30
C LYS A 27 -4.12 9.70 26.86
N LEU A 28 -3.01 9.09 26.43
CA LEU A 28 -2.95 8.36 25.16
C LEU A 28 -4.13 7.39 25.05
N THR A 29 -4.82 7.42 23.93
CA THR A 29 -5.92 6.54 23.56
C THR A 29 -5.52 5.65 22.37
N ASP A 30 -6.33 4.63 22.08
CA ASP A 30 -6.12 3.82 20.88
C ASP A 30 -6.41 4.62 19.59
N ASN A 31 -7.22 5.69 19.67
CA ASN A 31 -7.53 6.53 18.52
C ASN A 31 -6.31 7.35 18.09
N ASP A 32 -5.53 7.86 19.04
CA ASP A 32 -4.31 8.63 18.76
C ASP A 32 -3.29 7.77 18.01
N LEU A 33 -3.15 6.51 18.42
CA LEU A 33 -2.28 5.55 17.73
C LEU A 33 -2.81 5.17 16.34
N ARG A 34 -4.14 5.11 16.16
CA ARG A 34 -4.76 4.78 14.87
C ARG A 34 -4.73 5.95 13.89
N ASN A 35 -4.80 7.18 14.36
CA ASN A 35 -4.80 8.40 13.55
C ASN A 35 -3.39 8.82 13.11
N LEU A 36 -2.37 8.05 13.45
CA LEU A 36 -1.01 8.31 13.05
C LEU A 36 -0.80 7.93 11.57
N PHE A 37 -1.01 8.91 10.69
CA PHE A 37 -0.84 8.78 9.25
C PHE A 37 0.26 9.70 8.74
N PHE A 38 1.02 9.19 7.78
CA PHE A 38 2.02 9.96 7.07
C PHE A 38 2.03 9.52 5.61
N GLY A 39 2.12 10.49 4.70
CA GLY A 39 2.04 10.23 3.27
C GLY A 39 2.30 11.47 2.45
N ASN A 40 2.48 11.28 1.15
CA ASN A 40 2.66 12.37 0.18
C ASN A 40 1.45 12.54 -0.74
N TYR A 41 0.28 12.07 -0.30
CA TYR A 41 -0.93 11.98 -1.13
C TYR A 41 -1.97 13.04 -0.80
N MET A 42 -1.73 13.92 0.18
CA MET A 42 -2.74 14.89 0.65
C MET A 42 -3.02 16.02 -0.35
N GLU A 43 -2.09 16.28 -1.26
CA GLU A 43 -2.21 17.28 -2.31
C GLU A 43 -2.01 16.60 -3.67
N PRO A 44 -3.10 16.23 -4.37
CA PRO A 44 -3.01 15.48 -5.63
C PRO A 44 -2.23 16.18 -6.73
N ASP A 45 -2.36 17.51 -6.79
CA ASP A 45 -1.76 18.36 -7.83
C ASP A 45 -0.37 18.91 -7.47
N ALA A 46 0.19 18.55 -6.30
CA ALA A 46 1.47 19.06 -5.85
C ALA A 46 2.64 18.49 -6.67
N GLU A 47 3.61 19.34 -7.02
CA GLU A 47 4.85 18.97 -7.69
C GLU A 47 6.02 19.74 -7.05
N PRO A 48 6.90 19.11 -6.25
CA PRO A 48 6.88 17.70 -5.87
C PRO A 48 5.89 17.38 -4.73
N LYS A 49 5.44 16.13 -4.66
CA LYS A 49 4.63 15.61 -3.54
C LYS A 49 5.50 15.35 -2.31
N TYR A 50 5.39 16.18 -1.26
CA TYR A 50 6.14 16.03 -0.02
C TYR A 50 5.52 14.99 0.92
N TYR A 51 6.36 14.13 1.50
CA TYR A 51 5.94 13.16 2.51
C TYR A 51 5.81 13.83 3.86
N ASP A 52 4.59 13.94 4.39
CA ASP A 52 4.33 14.64 5.64
C ASP A 52 3.24 13.97 6.49
N GLU A 53 3.04 14.50 7.69
CA GLU A 53 1.97 14.13 8.59
C GLU A 53 0.58 14.44 8.01
N VAL A 54 -0.38 13.57 8.28
CA VAL A 54 -1.79 13.81 7.97
C VAL A 54 -2.54 14.15 9.26
N GLU A 55 -2.83 15.43 9.45
CA GLU A 55 -3.45 15.95 10.68
C GLU A 55 -4.96 15.71 10.75
N ASN A 56 -5.64 15.60 9.61
CA ASN A 56 -7.09 15.52 9.53
C ASN A 56 -7.56 14.28 8.73
N TYR A 57 -8.21 13.35 9.44
CA TYR A 57 -8.68 12.09 8.85
C TYR A 57 -9.87 12.30 7.90
N GLU A 58 -10.78 13.22 8.19
CA GLU A 58 -11.92 13.52 7.31
C GLU A 58 -11.46 14.08 5.96
N LYS A 59 -10.39 14.89 5.96
CA LYS A 59 -9.73 15.38 4.75
C LYS A 59 -9.06 14.23 4.01
N LEU A 60 -8.37 13.34 4.72
CA LEU A 60 -7.76 12.14 4.15
C LEU A 60 -8.79 11.26 3.43
N GLU A 61 -9.94 11.01 4.06
CA GLU A 61 -11.00 10.20 3.48
C GLU A 61 -11.54 10.80 2.16
N LYS A 62 -11.75 12.12 2.12
CA LYS A 62 -12.15 12.84 0.90
C LYS A 62 -11.10 12.74 -0.21
N VAL A 63 -9.82 12.89 0.15
CA VAL A 63 -8.71 12.77 -0.80
C VAL A 63 -8.61 11.34 -1.36
N MET A 64 -8.79 10.32 -0.52
CA MET A 64 -8.80 8.92 -0.97
C MET A 64 -9.99 8.62 -1.89
N LEU A 65 -11.16 9.18 -1.62
CA LEU A 65 -12.33 9.10 -2.51
C LEU A 65 -12.08 9.77 -3.85
N TYR A 66 -11.40 10.92 -3.85
CA TYR A 66 -10.98 11.60 -5.06
C TYR A 66 -10.07 10.69 -5.92
N TYR A 67 -9.02 10.09 -5.33
CA TYR A 67 -8.14 9.18 -6.08
C TYR A 67 -8.86 7.93 -6.60
N LEU A 68 -9.80 7.38 -5.83
CA LEU A 68 -10.60 6.24 -6.29
C LEU A 68 -11.46 6.61 -7.50
N LYS A 69 -12.07 7.80 -7.47
CA LYS A 69 -12.87 8.32 -8.58
C LYS A 69 -11.98 8.52 -9.81
N ASP A 70 -10.85 9.19 -9.64
CA ASP A 70 -9.88 9.45 -10.70
C ASP A 70 -9.37 8.14 -11.34
N TYR A 71 -8.96 7.17 -10.52
CA TYR A 71 -8.59 5.84 -11.02
C TYR A 71 -9.71 5.20 -11.84
N ASN A 72 -10.96 5.26 -11.37
CA ASN A 72 -12.10 4.64 -12.05
C ASN A 72 -12.47 5.34 -13.36
N GLU A 73 -12.14 6.62 -13.51
CA GLU A 73 -12.41 7.41 -14.73
C GLU A 73 -11.48 7.02 -15.87
N PHE A 74 -10.21 6.74 -15.58
CA PHE A 74 -9.19 6.40 -16.59
C PHE A 74 -8.88 4.90 -16.72
N SER A 75 -9.30 4.08 -15.76
CA SER A 75 -8.99 2.64 -15.77
C SER A 75 -9.95 1.84 -16.66
N SER A 76 -9.38 0.95 -17.47
CA SER A 76 -10.15 -0.07 -18.20
C SER A 76 -10.75 -1.15 -17.29
N ALA A 77 -10.38 -1.17 -16.01
CA ALA A 77 -10.85 -2.10 -15.00
C ALA A 77 -11.16 -1.34 -13.70
N PRO A 78 -12.30 -0.61 -13.65
CA PRO A 78 -12.72 0.14 -12.48
C PRO A 78 -12.95 -0.79 -11.29
N MET A 79 -12.83 -0.23 -10.10
CA MET A 79 -12.91 -0.93 -8.82
C MET A 79 -14.00 -0.34 -7.93
N ASP A 80 -14.91 -1.21 -7.49
CA ASP A 80 -15.92 -0.91 -6.49
C ASP A 80 -15.34 -1.10 -5.08
N LEU A 81 -14.39 -0.22 -4.72
CA LEU A 81 -13.74 -0.25 -3.41
C LEU A 81 -14.49 0.66 -2.44
N VAL A 82 -15.13 0.07 -1.44
CA VAL A 82 -15.68 0.82 -0.32
C VAL A 82 -14.53 1.32 0.58
N LEU A 83 -14.36 2.64 0.68
CA LEU A 83 -13.32 3.29 1.48
C LEU A 83 -13.76 3.49 2.93
N PHE A 84 -13.85 2.40 3.69
CA PHE A 84 -13.93 2.47 5.15
C PHE A 84 -12.54 2.61 5.76
N ARG A 85 -12.46 2.98 7.05
CA ARG A 85 -11.18 3.26 7.75
C ARG A 85 -10.06 2.27 7.47
N PHE A 86 -10.33 0.96 7.56
CA PHE A 86 -9.28 -0.03 7.32
C PHE A 86 -8.77 -0.01 5.87
N ALA A 87 -9.60 0.29 4.87
CA ALA A 87 -9.13 0.42 3.49
C ALA A 87 -8.14 1.58 3.37
N VAL A 88 -8.46 2.73 3.98
CA VAL A 88 -7.58 3.91 4.04
C VAL A 88 -6.26 3.58 4.77
N ASP A 89 -6.32 2.87 5.90
CA ASP A 89 -5.12 2.40 6.61
C ASP A 89 -4.21 1.54 5.71
N HIS A 90 -4.78 0.62 4.93
CA HIS A 90 -4.00 -0.25 4.04
C HIS A 90 -3.43 0.52 2.86
N ILE A 91 -4.19 1.42 2.23
CA ILE A 91 -3.71 2.26 1.12
C ILE A 91 -2.54 3.13 1.61
N SER A 92 -2.66 3.76 2.78
CA SER A 92 -1.59 4.58 3.36
C SER A 92 -0.33 3.76 3.64
N ARG A 93 -0.46 2.56 4.21
CA ARG A 93 0.67 1.65 4.45
C ARG A 93 1.38 1.23 3.17
N VAL A 94 0.63 0.88 2.12
CA VAL A 94 1.23 0.55 0.82
C VAL A 94 1.92 1.77 0.23
N SER A 95 1.26 2.94 0.24
CA SER A 95 1.84 4.20 -0.26
C SER A 95 3.17 4.52 0.41
N ARG A 96 3.25 4.36 1.74
CA ARG A 96 4.52 4.53 2.48
C ARG A 96 5.61 3.57 2.03
N VAL A 97 5.29 2.32 1.73
CA VAL A 97 6.28 1.34 1.25
C VAL A 97 6.73 1.67 -0.18
N LEU A 98 5.84 2.15 -1.04
CA LEU A 98 6.19 2.52 -2.43
C LEU A 98 7.16 3.70 -2.50
N GLN A 99 7.17 4.57 -1.49
CA GLN A 99 8.12 5.68 -1.35
C GLN A 99 9.52 5.21 -0.92
N MET A 100 9.66 3.98 -0.40
CA MET A 100 10.96 3.47 0.04
C MET A 100 11.73 2.88 -1.14
N PRO A 101 13.04 3.20 -1.30
CA PRO A 101 13.88 2.53 -2.26
C PRO A 101 13.83 1.02 -2.07
N ARG A 102 13.44 0.28 -3.11
CA ARG A 102 13.31 -1.19 -3.08
C ARG A 102 12.32 -1.69 -2.01
N GLY A 103 11.26 -0.92 -1.73
CA GLY A 103 10.21 -1.26 -0.78
C GLY A 103 9.46 -2.54 -1.16
N ASN A 104 9.22 -3.40 -0.17
CA ASN A 104 8.45 -4.63 -0.33
C ASN A 104 7.42 -4.75 0.80
N ILE A 105 6.20 -5.20 0.49
CA ILE A 105 5.15 -5.41 1.49
C ILE A 105 4.48 -6.76 1.29
N LEU A 106 4.42 -7.55 2.37
CA LEU A 106 3.62 -8.77 2.42
C LEU A 106 2.27 -8.45 3.06
N MET A 107 1.20 -8.51 2.29
CA MET A 107 -0.16 -8.28 2.78
C MET A 107 -0.84 -9.61 3.13
N VAL A 108 -0.92 -9.94 4.42
CA VAL A 108 -1.55 -11.17 4.92
C VAL A 108 -3.00 -10.92 5.32
N GLY A 109 -3.89 -11.88 5.07
CA GLY A 109 -5.32 -11.78 5.36
C GLY A 109 -6.15 -12.84 4.63
N MET A 110 -7.45 -12.84 4.87
CA MET A 110 -8.40 -13.72 4.18
C MET A 110 -8.71 -13.21 2.75
N GLY A 111 -9.12 -14.11 1.85
CA GLY A 111 -9.56 -13.73 0.51
C GLY A 111 -10.74 -12.74 0.56
N GLY A 112 -10.84 -11.84 -0.41
CA GLY A 112 -11.93 -10.85 -0.48
C GLY A 112 -11.76 -9.60 0.41
N SER A 113 -10.70 -9.51 1.23
CA SER A 113 -10.48 -8.39 2.16
C SER A 113 -10.06 -7.06 1.51
N GLY A 114 -10.17 -6.90 0.18
CA GLY A 114 -9.79 -5.68 -0.54
C GLY A 114 -8.28 -5.40 -0.68
N ARG A 115 -7.38 -6.28 -0.20
CA ARG A 115 -5.92 -6.08 -0.24
C ARG A 115 -5.40 -5.76 -1.65
N ARG A 116 -5.82 -6.52 -2.66
CA ARG A 116 -5.42 -6.31 -4.07
C ARG A 116 -5.86 -4.92 -4.55
N SER A 117 -7.08 -4.53 -4.22
CA SER A 117 -7.66 -3.23 -4.57
C SER A 117 -6.91 -2.07 -3.89
N ALA A 118 -6.60 -2.20 -2.60
CA ALA A 118 -5.80 -1.22 -1.87
C ALA A 118 -4.40 -1.03 -2.47
N ALA A 119 -3.72 -2.13 -2.84
CA ALA A 119 -2.42 -2.05 -3.49
C ALA A 119 -2.49 -1.42 -4.89
N LYS A 120 -3.55 -1.70 -5.66
CA LYS A 120 -3.78 -1.07 -6.96
C LYS A 120 -3.99 0.43 -6.85
N LEU A 121 -4.85 0.86 -5.93
CA LEU A 121 -5.13 2.28 -5.72
C LEU A 121 -3.87 3.01 -5.23
N ALA A 122 -3.13 2.45 -4.27
CA ALA A 122 -1.87 3.04 -3.80
C ALA A 122 -0.82 3.15 -4.91
N ALA A 123 -0.71 2.17 -5.80
CA ALA A 123 0.19 2.24 -6.95
C ALA A 123 -0.21 3.35 -7.93
N SER A 124 -1.51 3.56 -8.15
CA SER A 124 -2.04 4.66 -8.96
C SER A 124 -1.75 6.03 -8.35
N ILE A 125 -1.96 6.18 -7.03
CA ILE A 125 -1.66 7.42 -6.29
C ILE A 125 -0.18 7.79 -6.41
N ALA A 126 0.69 6.78 -6.37
CA ALA A 126 2.13 6.96 -6.52
C ALA A 126 2.59 7.05 -7.99
N GLU A 127 1.65 7.07 -8.95
CA GLU A 127 1.92 7.14 -10.40
C GLU A 127 2.88 6.05 -10.88
N THR A 128 2.81 4.88 -10.22
CA THR A 128 3.67 3.73 -10.51
C THR A 128 2.94 2.73 -11.40
N LYS A 129 3.67 2.18 -12.37
CA LYS A 129 3.14 1.14 -13.25
C LYS A 129 2.98 -0.16 -12.48
N LEU A 130 1.73 -0.59 -12.28
CA LEU A 130 1.43 -1.87 -11.65
C LEU A 130 1.45 -3.00 -12.68
N MET A 131 2.26 -4.02 -12.43
CA MET A 131 2.35 -5.22 -13.24
C MET A 131 2.02 -6.45 -12.38
N THR A 132 1.32 -7.41 -12.97
CA THR A 132 0.99 -8.69 -12.35
C THR A 132 1.11 -9.79 -13.41
N VAL A 133 1.23 -11.04 -12.98
CA VAL A 133 1.23 -12.19 -13.89
C VAL A 133 -0.15 -12.84 -13.95
N GLU A 134 -0.55 -13.31 -15.12
CA GLU A 134 -1.78 -14.05 -15.29
C GLU A 134 -1.46 -15.52 -15.48
N ILE A 135 -1.63 -16.30 -14.41
CA ILE A 135 -1.35 -17.73 -14.47
C ILE A 135 -2.57 -18.46 -15.05
N THR A 136 -2.35 -19.12 -16.17
CA THR A 136 -3.30 -19.99 -16.85
C THR A 136 -2.92 -21.45 -16.64
N LYS A 137 -3.79 -22.39 -17.04
CA LYS A 137 -3.50 -23.83 -16.94
C LYS A 137 -2.26 -24.27 -17.74
N THR A 138 -1.95 -23.55 -18.81
CA THR A 138 -0.81 -23.83 -19.72
C THR A 138 0.40 -22.95 -19.44
N TYR A 139 0.33 -22.07 -18.42
CA TYR A 139 1.47 -21.26 -18.01
C TYR A 139 2.64 -22.18 -17.67
N SER A 140 3.84 -21.89 -18.14
CA SER A 140 5.04 -22.67 -17.89
C SER A 140 6.18 -21.77 -17.41
N MET A 141 7.33 -22.36 -17.10
CA MET A 141 8.51 -21.56 -16.75
C MET A 141 9.00 -20.66 -17.88
N ASN A 142 8.65 -20.95 -19.14
CA ASN A 142 8.99 -20.06 -20.24
C ASN A 142 8.15 -18.78 -20.20
N GLU A 143 6.83 -18.87 -19.99
CA GLU A 143 5.97 -17.69 -19.80
C GLU A 143 6.38 -16.90 -18.55
N TRP A 144 6.70 -17.57 -17.44
CA TRP A 144 7.21 -16.90 -16.24
C TRP A 144 8.46 -16.07 -16.51
N ARG A 145 9.46 -16.66 -17.17
CA ARG A 145 10.69 -15.95 -17.53
C ARG A 145 10.41 -14.77 -18.47
N GLU A 146 9.45 -14.92 -19.37
CA GLU A 146 9.04 -13.85 -20.27
C GLU A 146 8.34 -12.71 -19.53
N ASP A 147 7.46 -13.00 -18.59
CA ASP A 147 6.80 -11.95 -17.79
C ASP A 147 7.77 -11.24 -16.86
N ILE A 148 8.69 -11.97 -16.21
CA ILE A 148 9.76 -11.36 -15.41
C ILE A 148 10.67 -10.49 -16.30
N ARG A 149 11.02 -10.96 -17.51
CA ARG A 149 11.77 -10.15 -18.48
C ARG A 149 11.03 -8.86 -18.80
N LYS A 150 9.73 -8.89 -19.10
CA LYS A 150 8.93 -7.69 -19.36
C LYS A 150 8.89 -6.71 -18.18
N ILE A 151 8.76 -7.22 -16.96
CA ILE A 151 8.77 -6.41 -15.74
C ILE A 151 10.14 -5.74 -15.58
N LEU A 152 11.23 -6.49 -15.70
CA LEU A 152 12.59 -5.97 -15.58
C LEU A 152 12.92 -4.95 -16.67
N MET A 153 12.50 -5.20 -17.92
CA MET A 153 12.68 -4.24 -19.02
C MET A 153 11.89 -2.95 -18.77
N THR A 154 10.65 -3.05 -18.26
CA THR A 154 9.84 -1.88 -17.92
C THR A 154 10.47 -1.05 -16.81
N ALA A 155 10.94 -1.71 -15.74
CA ALA A 155 11.53 -1.02 -14.59
C ALA A 155 12.94 -0.47 -14.90
N GLY A 156 13.75 -1.23 -15.63
CA GLY A 156 15.16 -0.91 -15.85
C GLY A 156 15.43 -0.10 -17.12
N MET A 157 14.81 -0.46 -18.24
CA MET A 157 15.10 0.20 -19.53
C MET A 157 14.22 1.42 -19.76
N ASN A 158 12.92 1.34 -19.46
CA ASN A 158 12.01 2.46 -19.67
C ASN A 158 12.04 3.48 -18.52
N LEU A 159 12.79 3.19 -17.44
CA LEU A 159 12.89 4.01 -16.22
C LEU A 159 11.54 4.33 -15.57
N ASN A 160 10.56 3.44 -15.76
CA ASN A 160 9.24 3.59 -15.15
C ASN A 160 9.25 2.98 -13.75
N HIS A 161 8.87 3.77 -12.75
CA HIS A 161 8.61 3.23 -11.41
C HIS A 161 7.54 2.12 -11.51
N THR A 162 7.92 0.91 -11.13
CA THR A 162 7.14 -0.30 -11.40
C THR A 162 6.89 -1.08 -10.12
N VAL A 163 5.64 -1.48 -9.91
CA VAL A 163 5.22 -2.35 -8.80
C VAL A 163 4.88 -3.72 -9.36
N PHE A 164 5.55 -4.76 -8.87
CA PHE A 164 5.17 -6.13 -9.15
C PHE A 164 4.20 -6.65 -8.07
N LEU A 165 2.95 -6.87 -8.45
CA LEU A 165 1.91 -7.40 -7.57
C LEU A 165 1.70 -8.90 -7.82
N PHE A 166 2.00 -9.71 -6.79
CA PHE A 166 1.93 -11.16 -6.84
C PHE A 166 1.09 -11.73 -5.68
N SER A 167 0.26 -12.73 -5.94
CA SER A 167 -0.60 -13.41 -4.96
C SER A 167 -0.21 -14.87 -4.73
N ASP A 168 -0.62 -15.43 -3.59
CA ASP A 168 -0.36 -16.82 -3.22
C ASP A 168 -1.03 -17.81 -4.18
N SER A 169 -2.20 -17.47 -4.72
CA SER A 169 -2.89 -18.25 -5.75
C SER A 169 -2.01 -18.47 -6.98
N GLN A 170 -1.20 -17.46 -7.35
CA GLN A 170 -0.26 -17.55 -8.45
C GLN A 170 0.93 -18.45 -8.05
N GLY A 171 1.50 -18.28 -6.86
CA GLY A 171 2.61 -19.10 -6.39
C GLY A 171 2.31 -20.60 -6.23
N LYS A 172 1.08 -20.98 -5.87
CA LYS A 172 0.68 -22.40 -5.76
C LYS A 172 0.66 -23.11 -7.11
N GLN A 173 0.23 -22.41 -8.16
CA GLN A 173 0.16 -22.96 -9.52
C GLN A 173 1.55 -23.10 -10.13
N GLN A 174 2.47 -22.17 -9.86
CA GLN A 174 3.88 -22.29 -10.27
C GLN A 174 4.54 -23.54 -9.66
N LYS A 175 4.39 -23.79 -8.35
CA LYS A 175 5.01 -24.96 -7.68
C LYS A 175 4.50 -26.31 -8.18
N HIS A 176 3.30 -26.37 -8.74
CA HIS A 176 2.76 -27.60 -9.32
C HIS A 176 3.45 -27.96 -10.65
N GLN A 177 4.03 -26.98 -11.33
CA GLN A 177 4.66 -27.12 -12.65
C GLN A 177 6.17 -27.31 -12.59
N GLU A 178 6.79 -27.07 -11.43
CA GLU A 178 8.21 -27.36 -11.17
C GLU A 178 8.46 -28.82 -10.73
N LYS A 179 7.41 -29.65 -10.63
CA LYS A 179 7.49 -31.09 -10.39
C LYS A 179 7.27 -31.85 -11.69
#